data_AF-A0A7X8MF98-F1
#
_entry.id   AF-A0A7X8MF98-F1
#
_cell.length_a   1.000
_cell.length_b   1.000
_cell.length_c   1.000
_cell.angle_alpha   90.00
_cell.angle_beta   90.00
_cell.angle_gamma   90.00
#
_symmetry.space_group_name_H-M   'P 1'
#
loop_
_entity.id
_entity.type
_entity.pdbx_description
1 polymer ?
#
loop_
_entity_poly.entity_id
_entity_poly.type
_entity_poly.pdbx_seq_one_letter_code
_entity_poly.pdbx_strand_id
1 'polypeptide(L)'
;MGLMDFIKGQLIEVIEWTDSSADTILYRFPVQNKEIKMGAQLTVRESQTAVFVNEGQIADIFEPGRYELITENMPVLTKLKSWKYGFNSPFKAEVYFINTRQFSDQHWGTQSPLPMLDPMFGPIEVGARGMYSFRVADAGKFLKEVSGTRGTLATNDLSNTLRSYIVQHLKDAVSESKTSFFEMQGNLLEFAELVKQSVIGKFNSLGLDLVELSVEALILPEELRKAYQEGAQINLMGGMDRYVKRRTLDAMNTAAANEGGGSFAGMGAGLGAGAAIGNMMGNVFSGQMNQQPPQYNPYSNANQEITCTGCNAKAPSGTKFCPNCGKSLGVEKVKCVKCTQEISRGTKFCPECGASQSQEITCGNCGVKLSPGAKFCPECGTKA
;
A
#
# COMPACT_ATOMS: atom_id res chain seq x y z
N MET A 1 -16.18 -63.90 -12.18
CA MET A 1 -15.16 -62.84 -12.13
C MET A 1 -13.91 -63.42 -12.75
N GLY A 2 -13.54 -62.95 -13.94
CA GLY A 2 -12.63 -63.67 -14.84
C GLY A 2 -11.15 -63.39 -14.55
N LEU A 3 -10.28 -64.35 -14.87
CA LEU A 3 -8.82 -64.20 -14.85
C LEU A 3 -8.29 -62.93 -15.55
N MET A 4 -9.05 -62.37 -16.51
CA MET A 4 -8.73 -61.10 -17.17
C MET A 4 -8.84 -59.86 -16.27
N ASP A 5 -9.74 -59.85 -15.28
CA ASP A 5 -9.82 -58.76 -14.28
C ASP A 5 -8.66 -58.83 -13.27
N PHE A 6 -8.15 -60.04 -13.01
CA PHE A 6 -6.98 -60.26 -12.16
C PHE A 6 -5.68 -59.74 -12.83
N ILE A 7 -5.53 -59.93 -14.15
CA ILE A 7 -4.35 -59.47 -14.90
C ILE A 7 -4.35 -57.94 -15.11
N LYS A 8 -5.52 -57.31 -15.29
CA LYS A 8 -5.63 -55.83 -15.33
C LYS A 8 -5.32 -55.17 -13.98
N GLY A 9 -5.44 -55.91 -12.88
CA GLY A 9 -5.09 -55.46 -11.53
C GLY A 9 -3.58 -55.32 -11.28
N GLN A 10 -2.72 -55.93 -12.11
CA GLN A 10 -1.27 -56.01 -11.90
C GLN A 10 -0.44 -55.07 -12.81
N LEU A 11 -1.06 -54.22 -13.62
CA LEU A 11 -0.30 -53.20 -14.35
C LEU A 11 0.34 -52.25 -13.34
N ILE A 12 1.67 -52.10 -13.44
CA ILE A 12 2.45 -51.12 -12.68
C ILE A 12 1.85 -49.75 -12.99
N GLU A 13 1.32 -49.09 -11.96
CA GLU A 13 0.78 -47.75 -12.09
C GLU A 13 1.94 -46.77 -12.28
N VAL A 14 1.96 -46.09 -13.42
CA VAL A 14 2.93 -45.04 -13.71
C VAL A 14 2.31 -43.71 -13.28
N ILE A 15 2.91 -43.10 -12.27
CA ILE A 15 2.49 -41.81 -11.73
C ILE A 15 3.45 -40.77 -12.27
N GLU A 16 2.96 -39.95 -13.19
CA GLU A 16 3.71 -38.85 -13.77
C GLU A 16 2.77 -37.69 -14.11
N TRP A 17 3.32 -36.49 -14.18
CA TRP A 17 2.59 -35.34 -14.70
C TRP A 17 3.48 -34.54 -15.65
N THR A 18 2.93 -34.25 -16.81
CA THR A 18 3.47 -33.27 -17.75
C THR A 18 2.58 -32.05 -17.72
N ASP A 19 3.15 -30.92 -17.32
CA ASP A 19 2.45 -29.66 -17.39
C ASP A 19 2.51 -29.11 -18.81
N SER A 20 1.35 -28.83 -19.39
CA SER A 20 1.24 -28.14 -20.67
C SER A 20 0.89 -26.66 -20.50
N SER A 21 0.67 -26.20 -19.27
CA SER A 21 0.30 -24.82 -18.95
C SER A 21 1.52 -24.00 -18.50
N ALA A 22 1.43 -22.69 -18.70
CA ALA A 22 2.46 -21.74 -18.29
C ALA A 22 2.28 -21.24 -16.84
N ASP A 23 1.17 -21.58 -16.19
CA ASP A 23 0.67 -20.96 -14.97
C ASP A 23 0.31 -21.94 -13.84
N THR A 24 0.27 -23.25 -14.10
CA THR A 24 -0.02 -24.25 -13.06
C THR A 24 1.17 -24.36 -12.11
N ILE A 25 0.89 -24.20 -10.82
CA ILE A 25 1.89 -24.34 -9.75
C ILE A 25 1.81 -25.72 -9.14
N LEU A 26 0.58 -26.20 -8.86
CA LEU A 26 0.34 -27.46 -8.19
C LEU A 26 -0.75 -28.25 -8.89
N TYR A 27 -0.52 -29.57 -8.98
CA TYR A 27 -1.44 -30.54 -9.52
C TYR A 27 -1.44 -31.81 -8.67
N ARG A 28 -2.60 -32.23 -8.18
CA ARG A 28 -2.79 -33.51 -7.51
C ARG A 28 -3.11 -34.58 -8.54
N PHE A 29 -2.28 -35.61 -8.58
CA PHE A 29 -2.50 -36.75 -9.46
C PHE A 29 -3.81 -37.48 -9.11
N PRO A 30 -4.70 -37.72 -10.09
CA PRO A 30 -5.99 -38.33 -9.86
C PRO A 30 -5.84 -39.85 -9.71
N VAL A 31 -5.96 -40.34 -8.48
CA VAL A 31 -6.01 -41.79 -8.19
C VAL A 31 -7.44 -42.21 -7.87
N GLN A 32 -7.90 -43.32 -8.44
CA GLN A 32 -9.20 -43.90 -8.08
C GLN A 32 -9.20 -44.26 -6.58
N ASN A 33 -10.23 -43.84 -5.84
CA ASN A 33 -10.34 -44.00 -4.39
C ASN A 33 -9.17 -43.47 -3.55
N LYS A 34 -8.24 -42.70 -4.14
CA LYS A 34 -6.97 -42.26 -3.52
C LYS A 34 -6.09 -43.42 -3.07
N GLU A 35 -6.16 -44.55 -3.77
CA GLU A 35 -5.41 -45.76 -3.45
C GLU A 35 -4.26 -45.92 -4.45
N ILE A 36 -3.03 -45.72 -3.99
CA ILE A 36 -1.83 -45.95 -4.80
C ILE A 36 -1.33 -47.37 -4.53
N LYS A 37 -1.11 -48.15 -5.61
CA LYS A 37 -0.61 -49.52 -5.48
C LYS A 37 0.86 -49.55 -5.06
N MET A 38 1.22 -50.54 -4.25
CA MET A 38 2.63 -50.84 -3.94
C MET A 38 3.41 -51.17 -5.21
N GLY A 39 4.61 -50.61 -5.35
CA GLY A 39 5.46 -50.78 -6.54
C GLY A 39 5.08 -49.86 -7.71
N ALA A 40 4.16 -48.91 -7.51
CA ALA A 40 3.89 -47.85 -8.47
C ALA A 40 5.18 -47.07 -8.78
N GLN A 41 5.33 -46.65 -10.03
CA GLN A 41 6.51 -45.96 -10.53
C GLN A 41 6.22 -44.47 -10.61
N LEU A 42 6.82 -43.70 -9.71
CA LEU A 42 6.75 -42.24 -9.70
C LEU A 42 7.86 -41.67 -10.58
N THR A 43 7.50 -40.88 -11.58
CA THR A 43 8.46 -40.14 -12.40
C THR A 43 8.27 -38.65 -12.15
N VAL A 44 9.27 -38.01 -11.54
CA VAL A 44 9.34 -36.58 -11.29
C VAL A 44 10.26 -35.96 -12.33
N ARG A 45 9.79 -34.95 -13.03
CA ARG A 45 10.55 -34.30 -14.12
C ARG A 45 11.44 -33.18 -13.57
N GLU A 46 12.36 -32.72 -14.41
CA GLU A 46 13.12 -31.49 -14.13
C GLU A 46 12.17 -30.31 -13.89
N SER A 47 12.58 -29.39 -13.02
CA SER A 47 11.75 -28.24 -12.58
C SER A 47 10.41 -28.63 -11.94
N GLN A 48 10.35 -29.81 -11.35
CA GLN A 48 9.19 -30.34 -10.64
C GLN A 48 9.62 -31.05 -9.37
N THR A 49 8.73 -31.11 -8.40
CA THR A 49 8.87 -31.88 -7.16
C THR A 49 7.56 -32.61 -6.91
N ALA A 50 7.61 -33.84 -6.41
CA ALA A 50 6.42 -34.58 -6.02
C ALA A 50 6.34 -34.72 -4.50
N VAL A 51 5.28 -34.18 -3.90
CA VAL A 51 4.98 -34.33 -2.48
C VAL A 51 4.01 -35.49 -2.30
N PHE A 52 4.45 -36.49 -1.56
CA PHE A 52 3.66 -37.67 -1.25
C PHE A 52 3.02 -37.53 0.12
N VAL A 53 1.70 -37.60 0.15
CA VAL A 53 0.87 -37.47 1.35
C VAL A 53 0.22 -38.81 1.64
N ASN A 54 0.46 -39.35 2.84
CA ASN A 54 -0.19 -40.56 3.32
C ASN A 54 -1.11 -40.25 4.50
N GLU A 55 -2.37 -40.67 4.43
CA GLU A 55 -3.37 -40.46 5.49
C GLU A 55 -3.46 -39.00 5.99
N GLY A 56 -3.23 -38.04 5.08
CA GLY A 56 -3.28 -36.60 5.38
C GLY A 56 -2.01 -36.00 5.96
N GLN A 57 -0.91 -36.76 6.07
CA GLN A 57 0.40 -36.26 6.49
C GLN A 57 1.40 -36.34 5.34
N ILE A 58 2.25 -35.31 5.20
CA ILE A 58 3.38 -35.35 4.27
C ILE A 58 4.32 -36.45 4.73
N ALA A 59 4.46 -37.48 3.90
CA ALA A 59 5.28 -38.64 4.20
C ALA A 59 6.64 -38.55 3.52
N ASP A 60 6.71 -37.98 2.30
CA ASP A 60 7.97 -37.75 1.59
C ASP A 60 7.86 -36.63 0.54
N ILE A 61 9.02 -36.12 0.10
CA ILE A 61 9.17 -35.13 -0.95
C ILE A 61 10.24 -35.62 -1.94
N PHE A 62 9.84 -35.92 -3.17
CA PHE A 62 10.69 -36.46 -4.22
C PHE A 62 11.16 -35.36 -5.18
N GLU A 63 12.47 -35.26 -5.35
CA GLU A 63 13.15 -34.41 -6.35
C GLU A 63 13.07 -35.02 -7.76
N PRO A 64 13.57 -34.35 -8.83
CA PRO A 64 13.59 -34.92 -10.17
C PRO A 64 14.26 -36.29 -10.22
N GLY A 65 13.59 -37.27 -10.82
CA GLY A 65 14.05 -38.64 -10.85
C GLY A 65 12.94 -39.67 -11.02
N ARG A 66 13.32 -40.94 -11.02
CA ARG A 66 12.39 -42.08 -11.06
C ARG A 66 12.48 -42.85 -9.75
N TYR A 67 11.33 -43.06 -9.13
CA TYR A 67 11.21 -43.69 -7.82
C TYR A 67 10.19 -44.82 -7.88
N GLU A 68 10.49 -45.91 -7.17
CA GLU A 68 9.52 -46.95 -6.89
C GLU A 68 8.89 -46.70 -5.52
N LEU A 69 7.55 -46.62 -5.49
CA LEU A 69 6.80 -46.36 -4.26
C LEU A 69 6.64 -47.66 -3.46
N ILE A 70 7.59 -47.90 -2.57
CA ILE A 70 7.59 -48.98 -1.58
C ILE A 70 7.72 -48.43 -0.15
N THR A 71 7.13 -49.14 0.82
CA THR A 71 7.06 -48.76 2.24
C THR A 71 8.42 -48.68 2.92
N GLU A 72 9.45 -49.32 2.37
CA GLU A 72 10.81 -49.35 2.94
C GLU A 72 11.61 -48.07 2.63
N ASN A 73 11.26 -47.34 1.56
CA ASN A 73 11.98 -46.14 1.12
C ASN A 73 11.37 -44.82 1.63
N MET A 74 10.32 -44.86 2.45
CA MET A 74 9.64 -43.67 2.97
C MET A 74 9.93 -43.46 4.46
N PRO A 75 10.70 -42.43 4.86
CA PRO A 75 11.20 -42.26 6.23
C PRO A 75 10.09 -42.16 7.29
N VAL A 76 8.94 -41.56 6.96
CA VAL A 76 7.84 -41.31 7.92
C VAL A 76 6.95 -42.55 8.13
N LEU A 77 6.83 -43.43 7.13
CA LEU A 77 6.03 -44.66 7.27
C LEU A 77 6.70 -45.69 8.19
N THR A 78 8.01 -45.58 8.41
CA THR A 78 8.73 -46.46 9.34
C THR A 78 8.29 -46.26 10.80
N LYS A 79 7.75 -45.07 11.17
CA LYS A 79 7.19 -44.81 12.51
C LYS A 79 5.76 -45.31 12.72
N LEU A 80 5.04 -45.63 11.64
CA LEU A 80 3.67 -46.21 11.66
C LEU A 80 3.68 -47.75 11.62
N LYS A 81 4.87 -48.39 11.69
CA LYS A 81 5.11 -49.86 11.65
C LYS A 81 4.53 -50.69 12.81
N SER A 82 3.46 -50.28 13.47
CA SER A 82 2.79 -51.08 14.51
C SER A 82 1.45 -51.70 14.09
N TRP A 83 1.00 -51.50 12.84
CA TRP A 83 -0.29 -52.04 12.41
C TRP A 83 -0.18 -53.51 11.95
N LYS A 84 -0.87 -54.40 12.68
CA LYS A 84 -0.74 -55.88 12.68
C LYS A 84 -1.40 -56.62 11.50
N TYR A 85 -1.58 -56.01 10.33
CA TYR A 85 -2.27 -56.65 9.21
C TYR A 85 -1.45 -56.52 7.92
N GLY A 86 -1.21 -57.65 7.24
CA GLY A 86 -0.26 -57.80 6.13
C GLY A 86 -0.36 -56.76 5.01
N PHE A 87 0.80 -56.24 4.62
CA PHE A 87 1.07 -55.10 3.75
C PHE A 87 0.78 -55.29 2.24
N ASN A 88 -0.32 -55.97 1.89
CA ASN A 88 -0.83 -56.05 0.51
C ASN A 88 -2.12 -55.24 0.31
N SER A 89 -2.49 -54.38 1.27
CA SER A 89 -3.67 -53.54 1.18
C SER A 89 -3.30 -52.15 0.63
N PRO A 90 -4.07 -51.61 -0.34
CA PRO A 90 -3.91 -50.23 -0.78
C PRO A 90 -4.03 -49.27 0.41
N PHE A 91 -3.18 -48.24 0.43
CA PHE A 91 -3.19 -47.18 1.44
C PHE A 91 -3.76 -45.90 0.81
N LYS A 92 -4.44 -45.08 1.62
CA LYS A 92 -4.99 -43.80 1.17
C LYS A 92 -3.87 -42.78 1.04
N ALA A 93 -3.45 -42.51 -0.19
CA ALA A 93 -2.39 -41.57 -0.49
C ALA A 93 -2.72 -40.64 -1.65
N GLU A 94 -2.02 -39.52 -1.65
CA GLU A 94 -2.11 -38.49 -2.67
C GLU A 94 -0.69 -38.11 -3.11
N VAL A 95 -0.50 -37.90 -4.41
CA VAL A 95 0.73 -37.34 -4.97
C VAL A 95 0.40 -35.96 -5.52
N TYR A 96 1.10 -34.96 -5.01
CA TYR A 96 1.03 -33.59 -5.49
C TYR A 96 2.30 -33.30 -6.27
N PHE A 97 2.17 -33.02 -7.56
CA PHE A 97 3.26 -32.45 -8.33
C PHE A 97 3.24 -30.93 -8.19
N ILE A 98 4.40 -30.35 -7.94
CA ILE A 98 4.60 -28.91 -7.77
C ILE A 98 5.70 -28.48 -8.73
N ASN A 99 5.41 -27.49 -9.57
CA ASN A 99 6.39 -26.89 -10.45
C ASN A 99 7.33 -25.96 -9.67
N THR A 100 8.63 -26.19 -9.81
CA THR A 100 9.71 -25.42 -9.14
C THR A 100 10.43 -24.48 -10.08
N ARG A 101 10.05 -24.42 -11.37
CA ARG A 101 10.48 -23.38 -12.30
C ARG A 101 10.07 -21.99 -11.81
N GLN A 102 10.73 -20.98 -12.36
CA GLN A 102 10.35 -19.59 -12.15
C GLN A 102 9.04 -19.28 -12.89
N PHE A 103 8.10 -18.66 -12.17
CA PHE A 103 6.91 -18.02 -12.72
C PHE A 103 7.27 -16.55 -12.93
N SER A 104 7.65 -16.20 -14.17
CA SER A 104 7.99 -14.84 -14.59
C SER A 104 6.74 -14.00 -14.87
N ASP A 105 6.95 -12.71 -15.13
CA ASP A 105 5.93 -11.81 -15.68
C ASP A 105 4.67 -11.68 -14.82
N GLN A 106 4.80 -11.84 -13.50
CA GLN A 106 3.70 -11.62 -12.58
C GLN A 106 3.57 -10.13 -12.32
N HIS A 107 2.37 -9.59 -12.44
CA HIS A 107 2.15 -8.15 -12.35
C HIS A 107 1.63 -7.76 -10.96
N TRP A 108 2.13 -6.64 -10.45
CA TRP A 108 1.60 -6.03 -9.22
C TRP A 108 1.32 -4.54 -9.47
N GLY A 109 0.38 -4.01 -8.70
CA GLY A 109 0.02 -2.60 -8.77
C GLY A 109 -0.88 -2.18 -7.62
N THR A 110 -0.80 -0.91 -7.28
CA THR A 110 -1.65 -0.30 -6.25
C THR A 110 -3.09 -0.23 -6.73
N GLN A 111 -4.02 -0.86 -6.00
CA GLN A 111 -5.46 -0.75 -6.28
C GLN A 111 -6.05 0.60 -5.86
N SER A 112 -5.43 1.23 -4.86
CA SER A 112 -5.74 2.57 -4.40
C SER A 112 -4.44 3.35 -4.27
N PRO A 113 -4.44 4.66 -4.55
CA PRO A 113 -3.26 5.50 -4.40
C PRO A 113 -2.65 5.40 -3.00
N LEU A 114 -1.33 5.50 -2.94
CA LEU A 114 -0.55 5.44 -1.72
C LEU A 114 -0.27 6.86 -1.21
N PRO A 115 -0.62 7.19 0.04
CA PRO A 115 -0.27 8.49 0.59
C PRO A 115 1.25 8.59 0.78
N MET A 116 1.82 9.71 0.35
CA MET A 116 3.23 10.03 0.46
C MET A 116 3.38 11.49 0.87
N LEU A 117 4.30 11.77 1.80
CA LEU A 117 4.67 13.15 2.14
C LEU A 117 5.87 13.55 1.28
N ASP A 118 5.61 14.30 0.21
CA ASP A 118 6.62 14.80 -0.70
C ASP A 118 7.19 16.15 -0.22
N PRO A 119 8.52 16.35 -0.20
CA PRO A 119 9.12 17.62 0.21
C PRO A 119 8.73 18.83 -0.65
N MET A 120 8.41 18.61 -1.94
CA MET A 120 8.06 19.67 -2.89
C MET A 120 6.53 19.87 -2.96
N PHE A 121 5.75 18.79 -2.95
CA PHE A 121 4.30 18.86 -3.13
C PHE A 121 3.48 18.78 -1.83
N GLY A 122 4.11 18.44 -0.70
CA GLY A 122 3.41 18.13 0.54
C GLY A 122 2.73 16.75 0.48
N PRO A 123 1.61 16.54 1.20
CA PRO A 123 0.91 15.25 1.17
C PRO A 123 0.27 15.02 -0.19
N ILE A 124 0.72 14.00 -0.90
CA ILE A 124 0.21 13.57 -2.20
C ILE A 124 -0.14 12.10 -2.19
N GLU A 125 -0.93 11.66 -3.16
CA GLU A 125 -1.29 10.26 -3.33
C GLU A 125 -0.68 9.73 -4.62
N VAL A 126 0.13 8.68 -4.56
CA VAL A 126 0.86 8.15 -5.74
C VAL A 126 0.47 6.72 -6.02
N GLY A 127 0.27 6.39 -7.29
CA GLY A 127 0.15 5.00 -7.74
C GLY A 127 1.53 4.37 -7.93
N ALA A 128 1.60 3.04 -7.85
CA ALA A 128 2.80 2.30 -8.21
C ALA A 128 2.43 0.98 -8.91
N ARG A 129 3.24 0.56 -9.87
CA ARG A 129 3.09 -0.72 -10.55
C ARG A 129 4.44 -1.30 -10.96
N GLY A 130 4.48 -2.60 -11.16
CA GLY A 130 5.63 -3.28 -11.72
C GLY A 130 5.40 -4.78 -11.87
N MET A 131 6.50 -5.51 -11.96
CA MET A 131 6.48 -6.96 -12.10
C MET A 131 7.24 -7.64 -10.96
N TYR A 132 6.97 -8.93 -10.80
CA TYR A 132 7.71 -9.81 -9.93
C TYR A 132 7.79 -11.19 -10.54
N SER A 133 8.74 -11.97 -10.06
CA SER A 133 8.84 -13.38 -10.39
C SER A 133 9.13 -14.18 -9.14
N PHE A 134 8.57 -15.37 -9.07
CA PHE A 134 8.73 -16.25 -7.92
C PHE A 134 8.89 -17.70 -8.37
N ARG A 135 9.36 -18.54 -7.46
CA ARG A 135 9.35 -20.00 -7.63
C ARG A 135 8.94 -20.67 -6.33
N VAL A 136 8.50 -21.93 -6.39
CA VAL A 136 8.33 -22.72 -5.17
C VAL A 136 9.71 -23.23 -4.75
N ALA A 137 10.15 -22.84 -3.56
CA ALA A 137 11.43 -23.25 -2.98
C ALA A 137 11.27 -24.35 -1.93
N ASP A 138 10.13 -24.41 -1.25
CA ASP A 138 9.81 -25.40 -0.22
C ASP A 138 8.42 -25.99 -0.50
N ALA A 139 8.42 -27.12 -1.21
CA ALA A 139 7.20 -27.81 -1.67
C ALA A 139 6.31 -28.27 -0.50
N GLY A 140 6.91 -28.71 0.61
CA GLY A 140 6.18 -29.18 1.78
C GLY A 140 5.48 -28.03 2.51
N LYS A 141 6.18 -26.92 2.73
CA LYS A 141 5.59 -25.70 3.30
C LYS A 141 4.52 -25.11 2.38
N PHE A 142 4.79 -25.04 1.07
CA PHE A 142 3.82 -24.56 0.11
C PHE A 142 2.52 -25.39 0.13
N LEU A 143 2.63 -26.73 0.13
CA LEU A 143 1.45 -27.59 0.20
C LEU A 143 0.63 -27.33 1.48
N LYS A 144 1.31 -27.18 2.62
CA LYS A 144 0.68 -26.98 3.93
C LYS A 144 0.01 -25.61 4.08
N GLU A 145 0.70 -24.54 3.69
CA GLU A 145 0.27 -23.17 3.94
C GLU A 145 -0.65 -22.62 2.83
N VAL A 146 -0.54 -23.14 1.60
CA VAL A 146 -1.21 -22.55 0.42
C VAL A 146 -2.27 -23.47 -0.18
N SER A 147 -1.92 -24.73 -0.45
CA SER A 147 -2.80 -25.64 -1.23
C SER A 147 -4.02 -26.12 -0.47
N GLY A 148 -3.85 -26.45 0.81
CA GLY A 148 -4.88 -27.14 1.59
C GLY A 148 -5.29 -28.47 0.92
N THR A 149 -6.55 -28.58 0.49
CA THR A 149 -7.11 -29.80 -0.15
C THR A 149 -7.37 -29.67 -1.65
N ARG A 150 -7.00 -28.52 -2.25
CA ARG A 150 -7.25 -28.22 -3.67
C ARG A 150 -6.48 -29.19 -4.57
N GLY A 151 -7.14 -29.60 -5.66
CA GLY A 151 -6.54 -30.52 -6.63
C GLY A 151 -5.61 -29.84 -7.63
N THR A 152 -5.82 -28.56 -7.92
CA THR A 152 -4.98 -27.77 -8.84
C THR A 152 -4.90 -26.34 -8.31
N LEU A 153 -3.78 -25.67 -8.54
CA LEU A 153 -3.58 -24.27 -8.19
C LEU A 153 -2.70 -23.59 -9.25
N ALA A 154 -3.14 -22.43 -9.73
CA ALA A 154 -2.44 -21.62 -10.72
C ALA A 154 -1.94 -20.29 -10.14
N THR A 155 -1.07 -19.58 -10.85
CA THR A 155 -0.54 -18.26 -10.41
C THR A 155 -1.63 -17.24 -10.10
N ASN A 156 -2.72 -17.24 -10.88
CA ASN A 156 -3.86 -16.34 -10.67
C ASN A 156 -4.52 -16.50 -9.30
N ASP A 157 -4.53 -17.72 -8.75
CA ASP A 157 -5.09 -18.00 -7.41
C ASP A 157 -4.32 -17.30 -6.29
N LEU A 158 -3.04 -16.99 -6.50
CA LEU A 158 -2.15 -16.34 -5.53
C LEU A 158 -1.91 -14.86 -5.82
N SER A 159 -2.17 -14.42 -7.05
CA SER A 159 -1.87 -13.08 -7.54
C SER A 159 -2.34 -11.96 -6.59
N ASN A 160 -3.55 -12.06 -6.05
CA ASN A 160 -4.12 -11.07 -5.14
C ASN A 160 -3.38 -11.01 -3.80
N THR A 161 -3.09 -12.17 -3.21
CA THR A 161 -2.38 -12.28 -1.93
C THR A 161 -0.96 -11.75 -2.05
N LEU A 162 -0.21 -12.21 -3.06
CA LEU A 162 1.17 -11.80 -3.27
C LEU A 162 1.29 -10.32 -3.62
N ARG A 163 0.40 -9.81 -4.49
CA ARG A 163 0.29 -8.36 -4.77
C ARG A 163 0.02 -7.56 -3.50
N SER A 164 -0.84 -8.05 -2.62
CA SER A 164 -1.19 -7.33 -1.39
C SER A 164 0.02 -7.22 -0.45
N TYR A 165 0.83 -8.27 -0.33
CA TYR A 165 2.09 -8.21 0.43
C TYR A 165 3.05 -7.20 -0.18
N ILE A 166 3.26 -7.23 -1.50
CA ILE A 166 4.15 -6.28 -2.19
C ILE A 166 3.67 -4.84 -1.95
N VAL A 167 2.40 -4.54 -2.18
CA VAL A 167 1.85 -3.18 -2.03
C VAL A 167 1.91 -2.68 -0.59
N GLN A 168 1.66 -3.55 0.39
CA GLN A 168 1.77 -3.19 1.81
C GLN A 168 3.20 -2.78 2.16
N HIS A 169 4.17 -3.62 1.81
CA HIS A 169 5.58 -3.36 2.08
C HIS A 169 6.12 -2.16 1.29
N LEU A 170 5.63 -1.95 0.07
CA LEU A 170 5.95 -0.77 -0.72
C LEU A 170 5.43 0.52 -0.06
N LYS A 171 4.22 0.50 0.52
CA LYS A 171 3.68 1.66 1.26
C LYS A 171 4.55 2.05 2.45
N ASP A 172 5.01 1.05 3.21
CA ASP A 172 5.89 1.27 4.35
C ASP A 172 7.24 1.84 3.88
N ALA A 173 7.83 1.26 2.84
CA ALA A 173 9.06 1.74 2.21
C ALA A 173 8.97 3.20 1.70
N VAL A 174 7.88 3.56 1.02
CA VAL A 174 7.63 4.95 0.57
C VAL A 174 7.63 5.89 1.77
N SER A 175 6.88 5.54 2.82
CA SER A 175 6.71 6.36 4.02
C SER A 175 8.01 6.55 4.80
N GLU A 176 8.86 5.52 4.85
CA GLU A 176 10.14 5.54 5.57
C GLU A 176 11.25 6.28 4.80
N SER A 177 11.22 6.23 3.46
CA SER A 177 12.28 6.83 2.62
C SER A 177 12.43 8.33 2.81
N LYS A 178 11.33 9.05 3.07
CA LYS A 178 11.26 10.53 3.13
C LYS A 178 11.88 11.24 1.90
N THR A 179 12.00 10.52 0.80
CA THR A 179 12.52 11.04 -0.48
C THR A 179 11.42 11.71 -1.27
N SER A 180 11.79 12.62 -2.17
CA SER A 180 10.81 13.19 -3.11
C SER A 180 10.38 12.16 -4.15
N PHE A 181 9.19 12.35 -4.73
CA PHE A 181 8.66 11.56 -5.83
C PHE A 181 9.67 11.40 -6.97
N PHE A 182 10.29 12.51 -7.39
CA PHE A 182 11.22 12.52 -8.52
C PHE A 182 12.55 11.85 -8.18
N GLU A 183 13.03 11.97 -6.95
CA GLU A 183 14.23 11.27 -6.49
C GLU A 183 13.99 9.76 -6.43
N MET A 184 12.83 9.33 -5.92
CA MET A 184 12.45 7.93 -5.92
C MET A 184 12.27 7.39 -7.35
N GLN A 185 11.65 8.17 -8.22
CA GLN A 185 11.50 7.84 -9.64
C GLN A 185 12.85 7.78 -10.39
N GLY A 186 13.86 8.51 -9.93
CA GLY A 186 15.23 8.43 -10.44
C GLY A 186 16.01 7.20 -9.96
N ASN A 187 15.61 6.59 -8.84
CA ASN A 187 16.33 5.50 -8.16
C ASN A 187 15.43 4.27 -7.97
N LEU A 188 14.72 3.84 -9.03
CA LEU A 188 13.74 2.76 -8.96
C LEU A 188 14.35 1.39 -8.65
N LEU A 189 15.62 1.15 -9.02
CA LEU A 189 16.29 -0.13 -8.76
C LEU A 189 16.57 -0.31 -7.27
N GLU A 190 17.16 0.70 -6.63
CA GLU A 190 17.44 0.74 -5.20
C GLU A 190 16.14 0.66 -4.40
N PHE A 191 15.11 1.38 -4.86
CA PHE A 191 13.79 1.35 -4.25
C PHE A 191 13.13 -0.03 -4.36
N ALA A 192 13.17 -0.67 -5.53
CA ALA A 192 12.64 -2.01 -5.73
C ALA A 192 13.36 -3.05 -4.85
N GLU A 193 14.68 -2.97 -4.71
CA GLU A 193 15.46 -3.86 -3.86
C GLU A 193 15.10 -3.68 -2.38
N LEU A 194 14.94 -2.43 -1.91
CA LEU A 194 14.49 -2.16 -0.55
C LEU A 194 13.12 -2.80 -0.27
N VAL A 195 12.17 -2.66 -1.19
CA VAL A 195 10.84 -3.28 -1.07
C VAL A 195 10.97 -4.80 -1.07
N LYS A 196 11.78 -5.37 -1.98
CA LYS A 196 12.01 -6.81 -2.09
C LYS A 196 12.51 -7.40 -0.77
N GLN A 197 13.54 -6.78 -0.18
CA GLN A 197 14.12 -7.23 1.08
C GLN A 197 13.12 -7.19 2.23
N SER A 198 12.23 -6.20 2.25
CA SER A 198 11.20 -6.11 3.28
C SER A 198 10.12 -7.20 3.15
N VAL A 199 9.74 -7.59 1.92
CA VAL A 199 8.62 -8.51 1.66
C VAL A 199 9.04 -9.98 1.54
N ILE A 200 10.32 -10.28 1.27
CA ILE A 200 10.80 -11.64 1.01
C ILE A 200 10.43 -12.65 2.12
N GLY A 201 10.41 -12.20 3.38
CA GLY A 201 10.00 -13.03 4.51
C GLY A 201 8.56 -13.55 4.40
N LYS A 202 7.64 -12.78 3.81
CA LYS A 202 6.26 -13.21 3.57
C LYS A 202 6.18 -14.29 2.50
N PHE A 203 6.95 -14.16 1.42
CA PHE A 203 7.04 -15.21 0.39
C PHE A 203 7.62 -16.50 0.97
N ASN A 204 8.72 -16.41 1.72
CA ASN A 204 9.38 -17.55 2.34
C ASN A 204 8.46 -18.29 3.34
N SER A 205 7.57 -17.56 4.02
CA SER A 205 6.57 -18.14 4.92
C SER A 205 5.52 -19.01 4.21
N LEU A 206 5.31 -18.79 2.91
CA LEU A 206 4.46 -19.60 2.04
C LEU A 206 5.21 -20.71 1.30
N GLY A 207 6.52 -20.86 1.54
CA GLY A 207 7.38 -21.78 0.77
C GLY A 207 7.76 -21.27 -0.63
N LEU A 208 7.55 -19.97 -0.88
CA LEU A 208 7.90 -19.30 -2.13
C LEU A 208 9.20 -18.52 -1.97
N ASP A 209 10.00 -18.50 -3.03
CA ASP A 209 11.15 -17.60 -3.15
C ASP A 209 10.81 -16.46 -4.13
N LEU A 210 10.98 -15.21 -3.67
CA LEU A 210 10.80 -14.01 -4.49
C LEU A 210 12.09 -13.74 -5.26
N VAL A 211 12.14 -14.23 -6.49
CA VAL A 211 13.35 -14.20 -7.32
C VAL A 211 13.66 -12.78 -7.77
N GLU A 212 12.65 -12.06 -8.24
CA GLU A 212 12.79 -10.69 -8.72
C GLU A 212 11.57 -9.85 -8.35
N LEU A 213 11.80 -8.57 -8.06
CA LEU A 213 10.78 -7.56 -7.89
C LEU A 213 11.26 -6.29 -8.60
N SER A 214 10.43 -5.74 -9.46
CA SER A 214 10.70 -4.49 -10.18
C SER A 214 9.59 -3.48 -9.91
N VAL A 215 9.97 -2.20 -9.85
CA VAL A 215 9.04 -1.07 -9.86
C VAL A 215 9.19 -0.40 -11.22
N GLU A 216 8.19 -0.57 -12.09
CA GLU A 216 8.24 -0.02 -13.45
C GLU A 216 7.84 1.46 -13.50
N ALA A 217 6.86 1.84 -12.69
CA ALA A 217 6.34 3.19 -12.70
C ALA A 217 5.79 3.61 -11.34
N LEU A 218 6.15 4.83 -10.93
CA LEU A 218 5.43 5.63 -9.95
C LEU A 218 4.55 6.62 -10.71
N ILE A 219 3.28 6.68 -10.32
CA ILE A 219 2.22 7.39 -11.05
C ILE A 219 1.77 8.55 -10.19
N LEU A 220 2.01 9.76 -10.67
CA LEU A 220 1.52 10.99 -10.06
C LEU A 220 0.05 11.23 -10.45
N PRO A 221 -0.80 11.79 -9.57
CA PRO A 221 -2.15 12.20 -9.90
C PRO A 221 -2.17 13.15 -11.08
N GLU A 222 -3.23 13.08 -11.89
CA GLU A 222 -3.34 13.82 -13.12
C GLU A 222 -3.33 15.34 -12.88
N GLU A 223 -3.96 15.84 -11.79
CA GLU A 223 -3.92 17.27 -11.48
C GLU A 223 -2.50 17.76 -11.18
N LEU A 224 -1.76 17.01 -10.36
CA LEU A 224 -0.37 17.34 -10.01
C LEU A 224 0.56 17.24 -11.22
N ARG A 225 0.36 16.22 -12.06
CA ARG A 225 1.11 16.06 -13.31
C ARG A 225 0.92 17.24 -14.25
N LYS A 226 -0.33 17.71 -14.44
CA LYS A 226 -0.63 18.90 -15.25
C LYS A 226 -0.01 20.17 -14.67
N ALA A 227 -0.16 20.39 -13.36
CA ALA A 227 0.39 21.55 -12.69
C ALA A 227 1.93 21.61 -12.81
N TYR A 228 2.60 20.46 -12.62
CA TYR A 228 4.04 20.36 -12.81
C TYR A 228 4.45 20.67 -14.26
N GLN A 229 3.75 20.11 -15.26
CA GLN A 229 4.04 20.38 -16.66
C GLN A 229 3.85 21.85 -17.04
N GLU A 230 2.79 22.50 -16.55
CA GLU A 230 2.58 23.93 -16.77
C GLU A 230 3.69 24.76 -16.13
N GLY A 231 4.05 24.48 -14.87
CA GLY A 231 5.16 25.14 -14.19
C GLY A 231 6.49 24.97 -14.93
N ALA A 232 6.78 23.76 -15.42
CA ALA A 232 7.96 23.47 -16.23
C ALA A 232 7.95 24.26 -17.56
N GLN A 233 6.80 24.36 -18.24
CA GLN A 233 6.66 25.16 -19.46
C GLN A 233 6.91 26.65 -19.20
N ILE A 234 6.35 27.19 -18.11
CA ILE A 234 6.56 28.59 -17.72
C ILE A 234 8.04 28.85 -17.43
N ASN A 235 8.70 27.94 -16.71
CA ASN A 235 10.12 28.06 -16.41
C ASN A 235 10.97 28.02 -17.69
N LEU A 236 10.71 27.06 -18.59
CA LEU A 236 11.38 26.97 -19.90
C LEU A 236 11.19 28.22 -20.76
N MET A 237 10.05 28.90 -20.64
CA MET A 237 9.78 30.16 -21.34
C MET A 237 10.50 31.38 -20.73
N GLY A 238 11.22 31.21 -19.62
CA GLY A 238 11.91 32.29 -18.93
C GLY A 238 11.07 32.97 -17.84
N GLY A 239 10.10 32.27 -17.27
CA GLY A 239 9.30 32.72 -16.14
C GLY A 239 7.92 33.29 -16.49
N MET A 240 7.20 33.71 -15.46
CA MET A 240 5.78 34.10 -15.56
C MET A 240 5.55 35.29 -16.49
N ASP A 241 6.45 36.27 -16.50
CA ASP A 241 6.32 37.47 -17.35
C ASP A 241 6.26 37.12 -18.84
N ARG A 242 7.11 36.18 -19.27
CA ARG A 242 7.14 35.68 -20.66
C ARG A 242 5.91 34.85 -20.99
N TYR A 243 5.43 34.05 -20.03
CA TYR A 243 4.22 33.26 -20.18
C TYR A 243 2.98 34.13 -20.36
N VAL A 244 2.78 35.11 -19.48
CA VAL A 244 1.66 36.07 -19.57
C VAL A 244 1.73 36.83 -20.89
N LYS A 245 2.90 37.37 -21.26
CA LYS A 245 3.07 38.08 -22.54
C LYS A 245 2.68 37.20 -23.74
N ARG A 246 3.09 35.92 -23.76
CA ARG A 246 2.72 34.99 -24.83
C ARG A 246 1.22 34.72 -24.85
N ARG A 247 0.61 34.43 -23.69
CA ARG A 247 -0.85 34.18 -23.59
C ARG A 247 -1.66 35.39 -24.03
N THR A 248 -1.22 36.61 -23.71
CA THR A 248 -1.83 37.85 -24.21
C THR A 248 -1.75 37.93 -25.73
N LEU A 249 -0.57 37.68 -26.32
CA LEU A 249 -0.39 37.67 -27.77
C LEU A 249 -1.25 36.59 -28.45
N ASP A 250 -1.32 35.39 -27.88
CA ASP A 250 -2.14 34.28 -28.39
C ASP A 250 -3.64 34.63 -28.34
N ALA A 251 -4.11 35.27 -27.26
CA ALA A 251 -5.49 35.75 -27.13
C ALA A 251 -5.82 36.84 -28.17
N MET A 252 -4.89 37.78 -28.38
CA MET A 252 -5.03 38.81 -29.42
C MET A 252 -5.08 38.19 -30.82
N ASN A 253 -4.21 37.23 -31.11
CA ASN A 253 -4.18 36.52 -32.39
C ASN A 253 -5.44 35.67 -32.61
N THR A 254 -5.96 35.02 -31.56
CA THR A 254 -7.19 34.22 -31.65
C THR A 254 -8.42 35.11 -31.85
N ALA A 255 -8.48 36.27 -31.21
CA ALA A 255 -9.52 37.26 -31.48
C ALA A 255 -9.44 37.74 -32.94
N ALA A 256 -8.25 38.11 -33.42
CA ALA A 256 -8.03 38.54 -34.81
C ALA A 256 -8.32 37.43 -35.85
N ALA A 257 -8.06 36.16 -35.53
CA ALA A 257 -8.37 35.04 -36.42
C ALA A 257 -9.89 34.77 -36.52
N ASN A 258 -10.66 35.10 -35.48
CA ASN A 258 -12.12 35.00 -35.47
C ASN A 258 -12.81 36.28 -35.99
N GLU A 259 -12.06 37.34 -36.31
CA GLU A 259 -12.56 38.61 -36.87
C GLU A 259 -12.92 38.54 -38.37
N GLY A 260 -12.89 37.35 -38.99
CA GLY A 260 -13.65 37.08 -40.21
C GLY A 260 -15.18 37.28 -40.03
N GLY A 261 -15.65 37.41 -38.79
CA GLY A 261 -17.02 37.73 -38.40
C GLY A 261 -17.21 39.16 -37.87
N GLY A 262 -16.74 40.17 -38.60
CA GLY A 262 -17.35 41.51 -38.71
C GLY A 262 -17.95 42.20 -37.47
N SER A 263 -17.18 42.43 -36.40
CA SER A 263 -17.57 43.49 -35.45
C SER A 263 -16.36 44.28 -34.95
N PHE A 264 -16.26 45.50 -35.48
CA PHE A 264 -15.34 46.57 -35.05
C PHE A 264 -15.47 46.91 -33.53
N ALA A 265 -16.52 46.43 -32.87
CA ALA A 265 -16.68 46.50 -31.41
C ALA A 265 -15.69 45.57 -30.64
N GLY A 266 -15.21 44.49 -31.26
CA GLY A 266 -14.23 43.57 -30.66
C GLY A 266 -12.82 44.15 -30.54
N MET A 267 -12.40 44.97 -31.50
CA MET A 267 -11.09 45.65 -31.50
C MET A 267 -11.05 46.82 -30.50
N GLY A 268 -12.16 47.54 -30.32
CA GLY A 268 -12.32 48.56 -29.27
C GLY A 268 -12.41 47.97 -27.86
N ALA A 269 -12.99 46.78 -27.72
CA ALA A 269 -13.03 46.03 -26.47
C ALA A 269 -11.68 45.37 -26.14
N GLY A 270 -10.90 44.90 -27.12
CA GLY A 270 -9.56 44.31 -26.90
C GLY A 270 -8.52 45.34 -26.46
N LEU A 271 -8.52 46.53 -27.05
CA LEU A 271 -7.68 47.65 -26.62
C LEU A 271 -8.22 48.33 -25.34
N GLY A 272 -9.54 48.43 -25.18
CA GLY A 272 -10.18 48.94 -23.97
C GLY A 272 -10.03 48.01 -22.76
N ALA A 273 -10.08 46.69 -22.97
CA ALA A 273 -9.79 45.68 -21.96
C ALA A 273 -8.28 45.54 -21.73
N GLY A 274 -7.42 45.71 -22.73
CA GLY A 274 -5.96 45.76 -22.55
C GLY A 274 -5.52 46.98 -21.73
N ALA A 275 -6.16 48.14 -21.92
CA ALA A 275 -5.96 49.34 -21.11
C ALA A 275 -6.66 49.26 -19.73
N ALA A 276 -7.79 48.57 -19.61
CA ALA A 276 -8.46 48.33 -18.33
C ALA A 276 -7.71 47.29 -17.48
N ILE A 277 -7.21 46.22 -18.09
CA ILE A 277 -6.33 45.22 -17.45
C ILE A 277 -4.95 45.84 -17.19
N GLY A 278 -4.43 46.69 -18.08
CA GLY A 278 -3.19 47.45 -17.86
C GLY A 278 -3.28 48.46 -16.71
N ASN A 279 -4.41 49.16 -16.56
CA ASN A 279 -4.66 50.06 -15.42
C ASN A 279 -5.06 49.32 -14.14
N MET A 280 -5.72 48.16 -14.24
CA MET A 280 -6.06 47.32 -13.09
C MET A 280 -4.82 46.58 -12.56
N MET A 281 -3.99 46.04 -13.45
CA MET A 281 -2.71 45.39 -13.12
C MET A 281 -1.65 46.43 -12.74
N GLY A 282 -1.69 47.62 -13.34
CA GLY A 282 -0.92 48.79 -12.93
C GLY A 282 -1.27 49.24 -11.51
N ASN A 283 -2.55 49.35 -11.15
CA ASN A 283 -2.98 49.68 -9.79
C ASN A 283 -2.73 48.54 -8.77
N VAL A 284 -2.66 47.28 -9.21
CA VAL A 284 -2.26 46.14 -8.35
C VAL A 284 -0.74 46.08 -8.15
N PHE A 285 0.07 46.48 -9.15
CA PHE A 285 1.54 46.52 -9.03
C PHE A 285 2.09 47.82 -8.43
N SER A 286 1.43 48.97 -8.61
CA SER A 286 1.86 50.26 -8.04
C SER A 286 1.16 50.61 -6.72
N GLY A 287 0.08 49.91 -6.37
CA GLY A 287 -0.68 50.10 -5.12
C GLY A 287 -0.20 49.26 -3.93
N GLN A 288 0.77 48.37 -4.12
CA GLN A 288 1.16 47.38 -3.11
C GLN A 288 2.62 47.53 -2.64
N MET A 289 3.04 48.77 -2.37
CA MET A 289 4.28 49.05 -1.65
C MET A 289 4.06 49.90 -0.38
N ASN A 290 2.81 50.12 0.04
CA ASN A 290 2.53 50.64 1.39
C ASN A 290 1.10 50.34 1.87
N GLN A 291 0.74 49.06 2.01
CA GLN A 291 -0.47 48.66 2.73
C GLN A 291 -0.31 47.23 3.27
N GLN A 292 -0.44 47.12 4.59
CA GLN A 292 -0.47 45.87 5.36
C GLN A 292 -1.56 44.92 4.85
N PRO A 293 -1.33 43.60 4.85
CA PRO A 293 -2.32 42.62 4.45
C PRO A 293 -3.47 42.50 5.47
N PRO A 294 -4.74 42.33 5.04
CA PRO A 294 -5.84 42.03 5.93
C PRO A 294 -5.71 40.59 6.45
N GLN A 295 -5.40 40.49 7.74
CA GLN A 295 -5.47 39.27 8.53
C GLN A 295 -6.93 38.92 8.82
N TYR A 296 -7.39 37.81 8.27
CA TYR A 296 -8.50 37.05 8.81
C TYR A 296 -8.07 36.46 10.16
N ASN A 297 -8.62 36.99 11.26
CA ASN A 297 -8.51 36.38 12.57
C ASN A 297 -9.92 36.19 13.14
N PRO A 298 -10.37 34.95 13.39
CA PRO A 298 -11.46 34.73 14.32
C PRO A 298 -10.92 35.04 15.73
N TYR A 299 -11.79 35.49 16.63
CA TYR A 299 -11.53 35.83 18.03
C TYR A 299 -11.09 37.28 18.30
N SER A 300 -12.05 38.00 18.88
CA SER A 300 -11.97 39.37 19.35
C SER A 300 -11.47 39.47 20.81
N ASN A 301 -10.89 40.64 21.12
CA ASN A 301 -10.61 41.24 22.44
C ASN A 301 -9.45 40.70 23.29
N ALA A 302 -8.36 41.48 23.39
CA ALA A 302 -7.93 42.21 24.61
C ALA A 302 -6.47 42.69 24.44
N ASN A 303 -6.25 43.98 24.66
CA ASN A 303 -5.04 44.72 24.31
C ASN A 303 -4.01 44.71 25.45
N GLN A 304 -3.35 43.57 25.69
CA GLN A 304 -2.19 43.49 26.59
C GLN A 304 -1.06 42.65 25.95
N GLU A 305 0.15 43.20 25.90
CA GLU A 305 1.33 42.52 25.37
C GLU A 305 2.17 41.94 26.53
N ILE A 306 2.59 40.69 26.43
CA ILE A 306 3.52 40.03 27.38
C ILE A 306 4.90 39.90 26.74
N THR A 307 5.96 40.12 27.53
CA THR A 307 7.34 40.01 27.03
C THR A 307 7.89 38.61 27.28
N CYS A 308 8.40 37.97 26.24
CA CYS A 308 8.97 36.63 26.30
C CYS A 308 10.25 36.62 27.13
N THR A 309 10.30 35.86 28.22
CA THR A 309 11.49 35.72 29.08
C THR A 309 12.64 34.93 28.44
N GLY A 310 12.41 34.29 27.28
CA GLY A 310 13.42 33.51 26.56
C GLY A 310 14.15 34.27 25.45
N CYS A 311 13.49 35.24 24.80
CA CYS A 311 14.07 35.98 23.68
C CYS A 311 13.75 37.48 23.68
N ASN A 312 13.09 37.98 24.73
CA ASN A 312 12.64 39.35 24.90
C ASN A 312 11.68 39.89 23.82
N ALA A 313 11.15 39.02 22.94
CA ALA A 313 10.13 39.41 21.97
C ALA A 313 8.78 39.62 22.65
N LYS A 314 8.04 40.65 22.22
CA LYS A 314 6.68 40.93 22.68
C LYS A 314 5.69 40.00 21.97
N ALA A 315 4.76 39.42 22.73
CA ALA A 315 3.73 38.56 22.21
C ALA A 315 2.34 38.98 22.73
N PRO A 316 1.27 38.80 21.95
CA PRO A 316 -0.08 39.08 22.42
C PRO A 316 -0.45 38.22 23.63
N SER A 317 -1.10 38.81 24.64
CA SER A 317 -1.64 38.08 25.80
C SER A 317 -2.56 36.95 25.34
N GLY A 318 -2.32 35.72 25.83
CA GLY A 318 -3.08 34.53 25.43
C GLY A 318 -2.34 33.58 24.47
N THR A 319 -1.17 33.99 23.96
CA THR A 319 -0.30 33.11 23.16
C THR A 319 0.39 32.06 24.05
N LYS A 320 0.05 30.78 23.83
CA LYS A 320 0.59 29.65 24.62
C LYS A 320 2.08 29.44 24.43
N PHE A 321 2.60 29.76 23.25
CA PHE A 321 4.02 29.65 22.87
C PHE A 321 4.47 30.94 22.23
N CYS A 322 5.71 31.34 22.52
CA CYS A 322 6.33 32.49 21.89
C CYS A 322 6.42 32.25 20.37
N PRO A 323 5.82 33.10 19.53
CA PRO A 323 5.86 32.92 18.08
C PRO A 323 7.28 33.09 17.49
N ASN A 324 8.21 33.67 18.25
CA ASN A 324 9.59 33.87 17.78
C ASN A 324 10.54 32.72 18.18
N CYS A 325 10.49 32.26 19.44
CA CYS A 325 11.44 31.26 19.93
C CYS A 325 10.80 29.94 20.41
N GLY A 326 9.48 29.79 20.28
CA GLY A 326 8.76 28.57 20.64
C GLY A 326 8.58 28.30 22.14
N LYS A 327 9.16 29.13 23.02
CA LYS A 327 9.10 28.94 24.48
C LYS A 327 7.71 29.26 25.03
N SER A 328 7.14 28.42 25.90
CA SER A 328 5.76 28.59 26.40
C SER A 328 5.61 29.85 27.25
N LEU A 329 4.63 30.73 26.95
CA LEU A 329 4.50 32.07 27.54
C LEU A 329 3.35 32.26 28.54
N GLY A 330 2.63 31.19 28.88
CA GLY A 330 1.59 31.28 29.88
C GLY A 330 0.69 30.08 29.79
N VAL A 331 0.94 29.10 30.66
CA VAL A 331 0.04 27.98 30.81
C VAL A 331 -0.25 27.82 32.27
N GLU A 332 -1.45 28.21 32.66
CA GLU A 332 -2.02 27.87 33.96
C GLU A 332 -1.96 26.33 34.05
N LYS A 333 -1.18 25.84 35.00
CA LYS A 333 -0.93 24.40 35.15
C LYS A 333 -2.03 23.80 36.03
N VAL A 334 -2.61 22.70 35.58
CA VAL A 334 -3.55 21.88 36.34
C VAL A 334 -2.95 20.51 36.57
N LYS A 335 -3.31 19.82 37.65
CA LYS A 335 -2.81 18.47 37.92
C LYS A 335 -3.56 17.45 37.06
N CYS A 336 -2.84 16.50 36.47
CA CYS A 336 -3.41 15.39 35.73
C CYS A 336 -4.34 14.56 36.62
N VAL A 337 -5.52 14.17 36.09
CA VAL A 337 -6.54 13.41 36.83
C VAL A 337 -6.07 12.01 37.28
N LYS A 338 -5.01 11.46 36.66
CA LYS A 338 -4.51 10.10 36.95
C LYS A 338 -3.15 10.08 37.64
N CYS A 339 -2.15 10.80 37.11
CA CYS A 339 -0.78 10.75 37.64
C CYS A 339 -0.40 12.00 38.43
N THR A 340 -1.31 12.96 38.61
CA THR A 340 -1.14 14.17 39.43
C THR A 340 -0.05 15.15 38.91
N GLN A 341 0.63 14.80 37.82
CA GLN A 341 1.63 15.63 37.19
C GLN A 341 1.03 16.93 36.64
N GLU A 342 1.77 18.03 36.77
CA GLU A 342 1.35 19.32 36.26
C GLU A 342 1.29 19.33 34.73
N ILE A 343 0.09 19.51 34.19
CA ILE A 343 -0.20 19.59 32.76
C ILE A 343 -0.85 20.92 32.41
N SER A 344 -0.78 21.29 31.13
CA SER A 344 -1.42 22.49 30.62
C SER A 344 -2.95 22.42 30.70
N ARG A 345 -3.61 23.47 31.22
CA ARG A 345 -5.09 23.55 31.25
C ARG A 345 -5.67 23.44 29.83
N GLY A 346 -6.58 22.48 29.63
CA GLY A 346 -7.23 22.19 28.33
C GLY A 346 -6.55 21.10 27.48
N THR A 347 -5.52 20.40 28.00
CA THR A 347 -4.90 19.26 27.31
C THR A 347 -5.87 18.07 27.28
N LYS A 348 -6.16 17.49 26.12
CA LYS A 348 -7.09 16.33 26.00
C LYS A 348 -6.52 15.03 26.59
N PHE A 349 -5.22 14.83 26.53
CA PHE A 349 -4.53 13.63 27.04
C PHE A 349 -3.26 14.03 27.79
N CYS A 350 -2.99 13.44 28.94
CA CYS A 350 -1.76 13.70 29.69
C CYS A 350 -0.55 13.19 28.89
N PRO A 351 0.46 14.05 28.59
CA PRO A 351 1.63 13.65 27.81
C PRO A 351 2.53 12.64 28.54
N GLU A 352 2.43 12.55 29.86
CA GLU A 352 3.26 11.65 30.68
C GLU A 352 2.64 10.26 30.88
N CYS A 353 1.33 10.17 31.11
CA CYS A 353 0.67 8.90 31.42
C CYS A 353 -0.40 8.46 30.40
N GLY A 354 -0.63 9.26 29.35
CA GLY A 354 -1.60 8.97 28.28
C GLY A 354 -3.07 9.07 28.70
N ALA A 355 -3.39 9.41 29.96
CA ALA A 355 -4.76 9.46 30.44
C ALA A 355 -5.56 10.59 29.79
N SER A 356 -6.78 10.32 29.33
CA SER A 356 -7.70 11.38 28.88
C SER A 356 -8.04 12.32 30.04
N GLN A 357 -8.07 13.61 29.76
CA GLN A 357 -8.40 14.66 30.72
C GLN A 357 -9.79 15.28 30.43
N SER A 358 -10.49 14.81 29.39
CA SER A 358 -11.87 15.20 29.16
C SER A 358 -12.76 14.50 30.18
N GLN A 359 -13.29 15.24 31.15
CA GLN A 359 -14.36 14.73 32.00
C GLN A 359 -15.59 14.49 31.12
N GLU A 360 -15.98 13.23 30.97
CA GLU A 360 -17.26 12.85 30.34
C GLU A 360 -18.38 13.35 31.25
N ILE A 361 -19.09 14.39 30.81
CA ILE A 361 -20.27 14.91 31.52
C ILE A 361 -21.48 14.19 30.94
N THR A 362 -22.20 13.44 31.75
CA THR A 362 -23.48 12.82 31.37
C THR A 362 -24.63 13.74 31.73
N CYS A 363 -25.61 13.87 30.83
CA CYS A 363 -26.81 14.64 31.11
C CYS A 363 -27.59 13.98 32.26
N GLY A 364 -27.80 14.72 33.36
CA GLY A 364 -28.49 14.19 34.55
C GLY A 364 -29.96 13.80 34.34
N ASN A 365 -30.58 14.20 33.22
CA ASN A 365 -31.99 13.90 32.91
C ASN A 365 -32.15 12.73 31.93
N CYS A 366 -31.42 12.73 30.80
CA CYS A 366 -31.58 11.71 29.75
C CYS A 366 -30.41 10.71 29.67
N GLY A 367 -29.34 10.92 30.45
CA GLY A 367 -28.17 10.03 30.49
C GLY A 367 -27.26 10.09 29.27
N VAL A 368 -27.52 10.97 28.30
CA VAL A 368 -26.69 11.09 27.09
C VAL A 368 -25.34 11.75 27.41
N LYS A 369 -24.29 11.29 26.74
CA LYS A 369 -22.92 11.82 26.90
C LYS A 369 -22.82 13.21 26.26
N LEU A 370 -22.41 14.20 27.03
CA LEU A 370 -22.25 15.59 26.59
C LEU A 370 -20.79 15.89 26.25
N SER A 371 -20.61 16.71 25.21
CA SER A 371 -19.30 17.22 24.82
C SER A 371 -18.77 18.20 25.88
N PRO A 372 -17.45 18.25 26.15
CA PRO A 372 -16.89 19.20 27.11
C PRO A 372 -17.24 20.65 26.73
N GLY A 373 -17.95 21.36 27.61
CA GLY A 373 -18.38 22.74 27.39
C GLY A 373 -19.79 22.92 26.80
N ALA A 374 -20.57 21.84 26.62
CA ALA A 374 -21.98 21.94 26.28
C ALA A 374 -22.72 22.69 27.41
N LYS A 375 -23.50 23.73 27.06
CA LYS A 375 -24.35 24.46 28.03
C LYS A 375 -25.75 23.85 28.16
N PHE A 376 -26.17 23.09 27.16
CA PHE A 376 -27.46 22.42 27.08
C PHE A 376 -27.29 21.06 26.40
N CYS A 377 -28.09 20.09 26.81
CA CYS A 377 -28.13 18.78 26.20
C CYS A 377 -28.76 18.86 24.80
N PRO A 378 -28.10 18.36 23.74
CA PRO A 378 -28.63 18.43 22.39
C PRO A 378 -29.89 17.56 22.20
N GLU A 379 -30.03 16.49 22.97
CA GLU A 379 -31.17 15.56 22.87
C GLU A 379 -32.41 16.01 23.65
N CYS A 380 -32.26 16.47 24.90
CA CYS A 380 -33.40 16.80 25.76
C CYS A 380 -33.51 18.28 26.15
N GLY A 381 -32.62 19.15 25.64
CA GLY A 381 -32.62 20.59 25.92
C GLY A 381 -32.33 21.00 27.37
N THR A 382 -32.12 20.02 28.27
CA THR A 382 -31.85 20.29 29.69
C THR A 382 -30.46 20.91 29.83
N LYS A 383 -30.34 21.94 30.68
CA LYS A 383 -29.05 22.61 30.92
C LYS A 383 -28.02 21.58 31.43
N ALA A 384 -26.87 21.55 30.77
CA ALA A 384 -25.82 20.54 30.95
C ALA A 384 -25.17 20.59 32.33
#